data_AF-A0A9J6D072-F1
#
_entry.id   AF-A0A9J6D072-F1
#
_cell.length_a   1.000
_cell.length_b   1.000
_cell.length_c   1.000
_cell.angle_alpha   90.00
_cell.angle_beta   90.00
_cell.angle_gamma   90.00
#
_symmetry.space_group_name_H-M   'P 1'
#
loop_
_entity.id
_entity.type
_entity.pdbx_description
1 polymer ?
#
loop_
_entity_poly.entity_id
_entity_poly.type
_entity_poly.pdbx_seq_one_letter_code
_entity_poly.pdbx_strand_id
1 'polypeptide(L)'
;MIGEATAQLGEDYAFIPNRNIDSDFLHVLAATSASYEAFRALPASQRNRVLPTLNYTAEQLFFVVNCALRCCDDKANRAADDNLFCEADIFFCAMSSGCNSVAKRMPEFAAAFHCAAGSKMNPRDSCAF
;
A
#
# COMPACT_ATOMS: atom_id res chain seq x y z
N MET A 1 44.58 -31.94 9.21
CA MET A 1 44.09 -30.85 10.08
C MET A 1 43.77 -29.69 9.17
N ILE A 2 42.53 -29.63 8.70
CA ILE A 2 42.02 -28.57 7.83
C ILE A 2 41.10 -27.76 8.76
N GLY A 3 41.54 -26.58 9.16
CA GLY A 3 40.80 -25.70 10.05
C GLY A 3 39.73 -24.95 9.26
N GLU A 4 38.48 -25.12 9.68
CA GLU A 4 37.33 -24.38 9.18
C GLU A 4 37.45 -22.89 9.56
N ALA A 5 37.32 -22.01 8.56
CA ALA A 5 37.07 -20.60 8.79
C ALA A 5 35.55 -20.38 8.86
N THR A 6 35.02 -20.27 10.08
CA THR A 6 33.66 -19.77 10.31
C THR A 6 33.65 -18.26 10.09
N ALA A 7 33.10 -17.82 8.96
CA ALA A 7 32.76 -16.42 8.74
C ALA A 7 31.48 -16.11 9.52
N GLN A 8 31.63 -15.37 10.62
CA GLN A 8 30.53 -14.77 11.38
C GLN A 8 29.95 -13.63 10.53
N LEU A 9 28.78 -13.84 9.93
CA LEU A 9 27.92 -12.75 9.45
C LEU A 9 26.74 -12.66 10.42
N GLY A 10 26.97 -11.96 11.54
CA GLY A 10 25.88 -11.45 12.36
C GLY A 10 25.47 -10.10 11.78
N GLU A 11 24.45 -10.09 10.91
CA GLU A 11 23.75 -8.87 10.60
C GLU A 11 22.70 -8.63 11.69
N ASP A 12 22.95 -7.56 12.45
CA ASP A 12 22.06 -7.00 13.45
C ASP A 12 20.73 -6.58 12.80
N TYR A 13 19.75 -7.50 12.73
CA TYR A 13 18.35 -7.12 12.66
C TYR A 13 17.94 -6.59 14.03
N ALA A 14 18.36 -5.36 14.33
CA ALA A 14 17.93 -4.65 15.52
C ALA A 14 16.41 -4.43 15.44
N PHE A 15 15.70 -5.12 16.33
CA PHE A 15 14.33 -4.81 16.74
C PHE A 15 14.23 -3.32 17.05
N ILE A 16 13.39 -2.57 16.34
CA ILE A 16 13.12 -1.14 16.61
C ILE A 16 11.82 -1.06 17.41
N PRO A 17 11.86 -0.89 18.74
CA PRO A 17 10.68 -0.89 19.58
C PRO A 17 10.09 0.52 19.66
N ASN A 18 9.63 1.07 18.54
CA ASN A 18 8.71 2.24 18.49
C ASN A 18 8.39 2.65 17.04
N ARG A 19 7.70 1.83 16.26
CA ARG A 19 7.16 2.32 14.97
C ARG A 19 5.84 3.05 15.22
N ASN A 20 5.88 4.36 14.99
CA ASN A 20 4.73 5.24 15.14
C ASN A 20 3.80 5.03 13.93
N ILE A 21 2.72 4.26 14.12
CA ILE A 21 1.78 3.82 13.08
C ILE A 21 1.27 5.00 12.21
N ASP A 22 1.14 6.19 12.82
CA ASP A 22 0.73 7.41 12.12
C ASP A 22 1.77 7.88 11.08
N SER A 23 3.07 7.75 11.36
CA SER A 23 4.14 8.16 10.43
C SER A 23 4.10 7.34 9.15
N ASP A 24 3.94 6.02 9.29
CA ASP A 24 3.94 5.09 8.17
C ASP A 24 2.71 5.29 7.26
N PHE A 25 1.54 5.61 7.85
CA PHE A 25 0.36 6.00 7.07
C PHE A 25 0.62 7.25 6.22
N LEU A 26 1.21 8.29 6.82
CA LEU A 26 1.52 9.54 6.13
C LEU A 26 2.53 9.31 5.00
N HIS A 27 3.54 8.45 5.20
CA HIS A 27 4.48 8.08 4.16
C HIS A 27 3.79 7.38 2.98
N VAL A 28 2.88 6.45 3.23
CA VAL A 28 2.17 5.75 2.16
C VAL A 28 1.21 6.69 1.42
N LEU A 29 0.52 7.58 2.12
CA LEU A 29 -0.33 8.59 1.49
C LEU A 29 0.48 9.53 0.60
N ALA A 30 1.58 10.09 1.11
CA ALA A 30 2.46 10.98 0.35
C ALA A 30 3.07 10.26 -0.88
N ALA A 31 3.58 9.04 -0.71
CA ALA A 31 4.14 8.25 -1.81
C ALA A 31 3.09 7.93 -2.88
N THR A 32 1.85 7.62 -2.47
CA THR A 32 0.76 7.34 -3.41
C THR A 32 0.33 8.60 -4.16
N SER A 33 0.27 9.76 -3.49
CA SER A 33 0.01 11.06 -4.11
C SER A 33 1.06 11.39 -5.18
N ALA A 34 2.35 11.36 -4.80
CA ALA A 34 3.46 11.63 -5.72
C ALA A 34 3.47 10.65 -6.91
N SER A 35 3.19 9.37 -6.67
CA SER A 35 3.09 8.36 -7.73
C SER A 35 1.92 8.63 -8.68
N TYR A 36 0.79 9.12 -8.17
CA TYR A 36 -0.36 9.47 -9.00
C TYR A 36 -0.09 10.71 -9.85
N GLU A 37 0.56 11.73 -9.29
CA GLU A 37 1.01 12.92 -10.02
C GLU A 37 1.96 12.53 -11.16
N ALA A 38 2.95 11.68 -10.87
CA ALA A 38 3.87 11.16 -11.88
C ALA A 38 3.13 10.37 -12.97
N PHE A 39 2.18 9.52 -12.59
CA PHE A 39 1.32 8.80 -13.55
C PHE A 39 0.51 9.75 -14.44
N ARG A 40 -0.05 10.83 -13.88
CA ARG A 40 -0.81 11.83 -14.63
C ARG A 40 0.06 12.63 -15.60
N ALA A 41 1.34 12.84 -15.26
CA ALA A 41 2.33 13.51 -16.10
C ALA A 41 2.81 12.64 -17.29
N LEU A 42 2.54 11.33 -17.29
CA LEU A 42 2.90 10.47 -18.42
C LEU A 42 2.12 10.84 -19.70
N PRO A 43 2.73 10.69 -20.89
CA PRO A 43 2.03 10.83 -22.16
C PRO A 43 0.82 9.88 -22.23
N ALA A 44 -0.26 10.31 -22.90
CA ALA A 44 -1.50 9.53 -23.00
C ALA A 44 -1.28 8.11 -23.57
N SER A 45 -0.33 7.94 -24.49
CA SER A 45 0.06 6.63 -25.05
C SER A 45 0.67 5.67 -24.04
N GLN A 46 1.30 6.19 -22.99
CA GLN A 46 1.86 5.41 -21.88
C GLN A 46 0.86 5.24 -20.74
N ARG A 47 0.06 6.28 -20.49
CA ARG A 47 -0.91 6.34 -19.39
C ARG A 47 -2.16 5.50 -19.65
N ASN A 48 -2.75 5.59 -20.85
CA ASN A 48 -4.06 4.99 -21.16
C ASN A 48 -3.97 3.49 -21.47
N ARG A 49 -3.18 2.74 -20.70
CA ARG A 49 -3.15 1.29 -20.79
C ARG A 49 -4.36 0.71 -20.07
N VAL A 50 -5.18 -0.02 -20.80
CA VAL A 50 -6.33 -0.76 -20.27
C VAL A 50 -6.00 -2.25 -20.27
N LEU A 51 -6.47 -2.97 -19.25
CA LEU A 51 -6.36 -4.42 -19.22
C LEU A 51 -7.56 -5.00 -19.98
N PRO A 52 -7.36 -5.80 -21.05
CA PRO A 52 -8.44 -6.19 -21.97
C PRO A 52 -9.64 -6.89 -21.32
N THR A 53 -9.44 -7.51 -20.17
CA THR A 53 -10.46 -8.28 -19.43
C THR A 53 -11.05 -7.54 -18.24
N LEU A 54 -10.54 -6.36 -17.90
CA LEU A 54 -11.01 -5.56 -16.78
C LEU A 54 -11.52 -4.20 -17.28
N ASN A 55 -12.80 -3.92 -17.00
CA ASN A 55 -13.47 -2.69 -17.39
C ASN A 55 -13.10 -1.52 -16.46
N TYR A 56 -11.81 -1.22 -16.35
CA TYR A 56 -11.29 -0.07 -15.62
C TYR A 56 -10.62 0.91 -16.57
N THR A 57 -10.84 2.21 -16.36
CA THR A 57 -9.99 3.24 -16.97
C THR A 57 -8.58 3.15 -16.39
N ALA A 58 -7.60 3.80 -17.03
CA ALA A 58 -6.25 3.81 -16.51
C ALA A 58 -6.15 4.46 -15.11
N GLU A 59 -6.95 5.51 -14.87
CA GLU A 59 -7.06 6.17 -13.56
C GLU A 59 -7.62 5.23 -12.50
N GLN A 60 -8.68 4.48 -12.81
CA GLN A 60 -9.24 3.48 -11.90
C GLN A 60 -8.23 2.36 -11.64
N LEU A 61 -7.54 1.90 -12.69
CA LEU A 61 -6.57 0.82 -12.60
C LEU A 61 -5.37 1.18 -11.72
N PHE A 62 -4.92 2.45 -11.75
CA PHE A 62 -3.87 2.93 -10.84
C PHE A 62 -4.20 2.59 -9.39
N PHE A 63 -5.41 2.94 -8.94
CA PHE A 63 -5.83 2.70 -7.56
C PHE A 63 -6.08 1.22 -7.28
N VAL A 64 -6.68 0.49 -8.22
CA VAL A 64 -6.92 -0.96 -8.09
C VAL A 64 -5.59 -1.71 -7.89
N VAL A 65 -4.58 -1.43 -8.71
CA VAL A 65 -3.26 -2.08 -8.60
C VAL A 65 -2.54 -1.66 -7.32
N ASN A 66 -2.56 -0.37 -6.99
CA ASN A 66 -1.96 0.14 -5.76
C ASN A 66 -2.54 -0.57 -4.52
N CYS A 67 -3.84 -0.82 -4.50
CA CYS A 67 -4.49 -1.58 -3.44
C CYS A 67 -4.22 -3.10 -3.51
N ALA A 68 -4.20 -3.68 -4.71
CA ALA A 68 -3.95 -5.11 -4.90
C ALA A 68 -2.57 -5.54 -4.41
N LEU A 69 -1.54 -4.68 -4.54
CA LEU A 69 -0.19 -4.92 -4.00
C LEU A 69 -0.16 -5.09 -2.48
N ARG A 70 -1.21 -4.64 -1.78
CA ARG A 70 -1.35 -4.71 -0.33
C ARG A 70 -2.51 -5.62 0.09
N CYS A 71 -3.06 -6.39 -0.86
CA CYS A 71 -4.08 -7.37 -0.55
C CYS A 71 -3.41 -8.56 0.13
N CYS A 72 -3.88 -8.92 1.32
CA CYS A 72 -3.45 -10.12 2.00
C CYS A 72 -4.62 -10.86 2.64
N ASP A 73 -4.46 -12.18 2.81
CA ASP A 73 -5.51 -13.06 3.31
C ASP A 73 -5.46 -13.15 4.84
N ASP A 74 -6.43 -12.51 5.50
CA ASP A 74 -6.60 -12.57 6.95
C ASP A 74 -6.82 -14.00 7.49
N LYS A 75 -7.23 -14.97 6.64
CA LYS A 75 -7.46 -16.36 7.08
C LYS A 75 -6.17 -17.18 7.17
N ALA A 76 -5.14 -16.87 6.38
CA ALA A 76 -3.82 -17.49 6.53
C ALA A 76 -3.11 -17.00 7.80
N ASN A 77 -3.36 -15.75 8.20
CA ASN A 77 -2.74 -15.10 9.36
C ASN A 77 -3.35 -15.47 10.72
N ARG A 78 -4.50 -16.16 10.75
CA ARG A 78 -5.12 -16.65 12.00
C ARG A 78 -4.79 -18.10 12.34
N ALA A 79 -4.11 -18.81 11.43
CA ALA A 79 -3.77 -20.23 11.58
C ALA A 79 -2.28 -20.49 11.86
N ALA A 80 -1.43 -19.46 11.83
CA ALA A 80 -0.04 -19.56 12.23
C ALA A 80 0.09 -19.28 13.73
N ASP A 81 -0.20 -20.32 14.52
CA ASP A 81 0.60 -20.59 15.72
C ASP A 81 2.07 -20.72 15.24
N ASP A 82 3.01 -20.18 16.02
CA ASP A 82 4.47 -20.18 15.78
C ASP A 82 5.04 -19.12 14.81
N ASN A 83 5.24 -17.90 15.33
CA ASN A 83 6.48 -17.10 15.23
C ASN A 83 7.23 -16.92 13.88
N LEU A 84 6.62 -17.16 12.71
CA LEU A 84 7.35 -17.16 11.43
C LEU A 84 6.77 -16.25 10.34
N PHE A 85 6.15 -15.13 10.72
CA PHE A 85 5.88 -14.06 9.78
C PHE A 85 6.51 -12.78 10.31
N CYS A 86 7.43 -12.21 9.54
CA CYS A 86 8.14 -10.98 9.83
C CYS A 86 7.17 -9.95 10.44
N GLU A 87 7.57 -9.26 11.51
CA GLU A 87 6.83 -8.08 12.01
C GLU A 87 6.56 -7.05 10.89
N ALA A 88 7.38 -7.06 9.83
CA ALA A 88 7.17 -6.29 8.60
C ALA A 88 5.93 -6.72 7.78
N ASP A 89 5.59 -8.01 7.75
CA ASP A 89 4.44 -8.55 6.99
C ASP A 89 3.12 -8.30 7.73
N ILE A 90 3.11 -8.36 9.06
CA ILE A 90 1.93 -7.98 9.87
C ILE A 90 1.62 -6.49 9.69
N PHE A 91 2.62 -5.63 9.53
CA PHE A 91 2.38 -4.20 9.29
C PHE A 91 1.73 -3.93 7.92
N PHE A 92 2.25 -4.53 6.85
CA PHE A 92 1.67 -4.41 5.51
C PHE A 92 0.27 -5.06 5.42
N CYS A 93 0.01 -6.10 6.20
CA CYS A 93 -1.31 -6.73 6.30
C CYS A 93 -2.31 -6.01 7.21
N ALA A 94 -1.87 -5.43 8.34
CA ALA A 94 -2.70 -4.58 9.20
C ALA A 94 -3.16 -3.32 8.45
N MET A 95 -2.43 -2.96 7.40
CA MET A 95 -2.82 -2.02 6.36
C MET A 95 -3.82 -2.57 5.32
N SER A 96 -4.52 -3.69 5.57
CA SER A 96 -5.76 -4.01 4.84
C SER A 96 -6.81 -2.88 4.97
N SER A 97 -6.74 -2.12 6.06
CA SER A 97 -7.42 -0.83 6.22
C SER A 97 -6.70 0.35 5.52
N GLY A 98 -5.41 0.20 5.21
CA GLY A 98 -4.51 1.20 4.65
C GLY A 98 -4.84 1.60 3.21
N CYS A 99 -5.18 0.66 2.32
CA CYS A 99 -5.66 1.00 0.97
C CYS A 99 -6.87 1.94 1.03
N ASN A 100 -7.91 1.53 1.78
CA ASN A 100 -9.13 2.33 1.89
C ASN A 100 -8.86 3.65 2.63
N SER A 101 -7.99 3.67 3.63
CA SER A 101 -7.66 4.87 4.40
C SER A 101 -6.89 5.89 3.58
N VAL A 102 -5.99 5.45 2.70
CA VAL A 102 -5.28 6.29 1.73
C VAL A 102 -6.25 6.79 0.66
N ALA A 103 -6.98 5.87 0.00
CA ALA A 103 -7.92 6.19 -1.06
C ALA A 103 -9.00 7.20 -0.61
N LYS A 104 -9.50 7.06 0.62
CA LYS A 104 -10.49 7.98 1.21
C LYS A 104 -9.98 9.43 1.34
N ARG A 105 -8.66 9.64 1.40
CA ARG A 105 -8.04 10.97 1.51
C ARG A 105 -7.58 11.54 0.17
N MET A 106 -7.69 10.78 -0.91
CA MET A 106 -7.31 11.23 -2.26
C MET A 106 -8.57 11.63 -3.03
N PRO A 107 -8.83 12.93 -3.26
CA PRO A 107 -9.98 13.36 -4.06
C PRO A 107 -9.96 12.80 -5.48
N GLU A 108 -8.78 12.47 -6.00
CA GLU A 108 -8.57 11.85 -7.30
C GLU A 108 -9.17 10.44 -7.35
N PHE A 109 -9.14 9.70 -6.24
CA PHE A 109 -9.81 8.40 -6.13
C PHE A 109 -11.32 8.58 -6.25
N ALA A 110 -11.89 9.51 -5.48
CA ALA A 110 -13.32 9.79 -5.52
C ALA A 110 -13.77 10.24 -6.92
N ALA A 111 -12.96 11.03 -7.62
CA ALA A 111 -13.21 11.43 -9.00
C ALA A 111 -13.16 10.23 -9.96
N ALA A 112 -12.13 9.38 -9.88
CA ALA A 112 -11.95 8.23 -10.78
C ALA A 112 -13.07 7.19 -10.67
N PHE A 113 -13.64 7.00 -9.48
CA PHE A 113 -14.73 6.06 -9.22
C PHE A 113 -16.11 6.73 -9.12
N HIS A 114 -16.21 8.04 -9.38
CA HIS A 114 -17.44 8.82 -9.27
C HIS A 114 -18.15 8.65 -7.91
N CYS A 115 -17.38 8.64 -6.82
CA CYS A 115 -17.92 8.48 -5.47
C CYS A 115 -18.75 9.71 -5.07
N ALA A 116 -20.00 9.49 -4.64
CA ALA A 116 -20.87 10.57 -4.18
C ALA A 116 -20.30 11.31 -2.95
N ALA A 117 -20.48 12.62 -2.89
CA ALA A 117 -20.02 13.44 -1.76
C ALA A 117 -20.71 13.04 -0.45
N GLY A 118 -19.92 12.88 0.61
CA GLY A 118 -20.37 12.36 1.91
C GLY A 118 -20.44 10.83 1.99
N SER A 119 -20.11 10.10 0.93
CA SER A 119 -20.00 8.64 0.99
C SER A 119 -18.80 8.20 1.82
N LYS A 120 -18.76 6.92 2.21
CA LYS A 120 -17.68 6.34 3.04
C LYS A 120 -16.28 6.60 2.47
N MET A 121 -16.15 6.58 1.14
CA MET A 121 -14.89 6.77 0.40
C MET A 121 -14.71 8.19 -0.16
N ASN A 122 -15.67 9.10 0.06
CA ASN A 122 -15.58 10.51 -0.32
C ASN A 122 -16.26 11.37 0.77
N PRO A 123 -15.71 11.40 2.01
CA PRO A 123 -16.27 12.18 3.11
C PRO A 123 -16.20 13.68 2.82
N ARG A 124 -17.14 14.47 3.35
CA ARG A 124 -17.09 15.94 3.23
C ARG A 124 -15.89 16.54 3.95
N ASP A 125 -15.56 15.96 5.09
CA ASP A 125 -14.43 16.36 5.92
C ASP A 125 -13.30 15.33 5.76
N SER A 126 -12.45 15.52 4.74
CA SER A 126 -11.20 14.80 4.58
C SER A 126 -10.03 15.68 4.98
N CYS A 127 -9.07 15.16 5.75
CA CYS A 127 -7.80 15.86 5.93
C CYS A 127 -7.01 15.79 4.61
N ALA A 128 -6.57 16.94 4.10
CA ALA A 128 -5.64 17.07 2.99
C ALA A 128 -4.23 17.43 3.51
N PHE A 129 -3.21 17.15 2.71
CA PHE A 129 -1.84 17.63 2.91
C PHE A 129 -1.63 18.97 2.22
#